data_AF-A0A5Y3M687-F1
#
_entry.id   AF-A0A5Y3M687-F1
#
_cell.length_a   1.000
_cell.length_b   1.000
_cell.length_c   1.000
_cell.angle_alpha   90.00
_cell.angle_beta   90.00
_cell.angle_gamma   90.00
#
_symmetry.space_group_name_H-M   'P 1'
#
loop_
_entity.id
_entity.type
_entity.pdbx_description
1 polymer ?
#
loop_
_entity_poly.entity_id
_entity_poly.type
_entity_poly.pdbx_seq_one_letter_code
_entity_poly.pdbx_strand_id
1 'polypeptide(L)'
;MSVLPSSQMMHQLLSGQCADPFSILGMHKTSKGLVVRALLPDATSVQVLDRKTMRKVAELERIDEHGFFSGLLPRRKAPFDYLLRVEWNDHQQIIEDPYRFGPLLGEIDNWLLTEGKHLRPYERLGAHPTHLADISGVSFAVWAPNAHRVSVVGEFNFWDGRRHPMRIRQESGIWELFIPGVHAGQLYKFELIDANGKTVLKADPYAFEAQMRPDTASLITQLPPKVPTDEKRSAANQLNAPISIYEVHLGSWRRHSDNNFWLSYREMAEQLVPYVKEMGFTHLELLPINEHPFDGSWGYQPLGMYAPTRRFGTPEDFRYFMDKAHEAGINVLLDWVPGHFPSDIWGLAEFDGTDL
;
A
#
# COMPACT_ATOMS: atom_id res chain seq x y z
N MET A 1 14.83 30.04 -1.08
CA MET A 1 15.68 28.92 -1.53
C MET A 1 16.51 29.35 -2.72
N SER A 2 17.73 28.82 -2.83
CA SER A 2 18.56 28.90 -4.04
C SER A 2 17.87 28.21 -5.22
N VAL A 3 18.28 28.54 -6.44
CA VAL A 3 17.67 27.97 -7.66
C VAL A 3 17.96 26.47 -7.75
N LEU A 4 19.20 26.06 -7.47
CA LEU A 4 19.61 24.66 -7.36
C LEU A 4 19.77 24.23 -5.90
N PRO A 5 19.49 22.95 -5.57
CA PRO A 5 19.83 22.36 -4.28
C PRO A 5 21.35 22.32 -4.06
N SER A 6 21.79 22.02 -2.83
CA SER A 6 23.21 21.80 -2.58
C SER A 6 23.71 20.53 -3.29
N SER A 7 25.00 20.46 -3.62
CA SER A 7 25.60 19.27 -4.26
C SER A 7 25.40 18.01 -3.43
N GLN A 8 25.41 18.12 -2.09
CA GLN A 8 25.15 17.00 -1.18
C GLN A 8 23.71 16.49 -1.30
N MET A 9 22.72 17.39 -1.32
CA MET A 9 21.31 17.02 -1.47
C MET A 9 21.04 16.38 -2.83
N MET A 10 21.64 16.90 -3.90
CA MET A 10 21.55 16.29 -5.23
C MET A 10 22.17 14.89 -5.23
N HIS A 11 23.36 14.72 -4.63
CA HIS A 11 24.00 13.41 -4.54
C HIS A 11 23.13 12.40 -3.77
N GLN A 12 22.56 12.78 -2.63
CA GLN A 12 21.64 11.92 -1.85
C GLN A 12 20.39 11.56 -2.65
N LEU A 13 19.83 12.49 -3.42
CA LEU A 13 18.66 12.20 -4.26
C LEU A 13 19.01 11.22 -5.38
N LEU A 14 20.11 11.47 -6.08
CA LEU A 14 20.57 10.67 -7.21
C LEU A 14 21.06 9.28 -6.80
N SER A 15 21.69 9.16 -5.63
CA SER A 15 22.11 7.87 -5.06
C SER A 15 20.95 7.08 -4.45
N GLY A 16 19.73 7.64 -4.46
CA GLY A 16 18.56 7.01 -3.86
C GLY A 16 18.65 6.94 -2.33
N GLN A 17 19.26 7.91 -1.67
CA GLN A 17 19.44 7.99 -0.21
C GLN A 17 18.75 9.21 0.42
N CYS A 18 17.92 9.94 -0.34
CA CYS A 18 17.24 11.14 0.15
C CYS A 18 16.00 10.80 1.01
N ALA A 19 16.02 11.22 2.27
CA ALA A 19 14.93 11.05 3.23
C ALA A 19 13.76 12.03 3.05
N ASP A 20 14.02 13.23 2.49
CA ASP A 20 13.00 14.27 2.26
C ASP A 20 13.03 14.74 0.80
N PRO A 21 12.53 13.92 -0.14
CA PRO A 21 12.51 14.26 -1.55
C PRO A 21 11.64 15.50 -1.84
N PHE A 22 10.63 15.80 -1.01
CA PHE A 22 9.74 16.96 -1.20
C PHE A 22 10.43 18.29 -0.92
N SER A 23 11.51 18.32 -0.15
CA SER A 23 12.36 19.52 -0.01
C SER A 23 13.07 19.91 -1.31
N ILE A 24 13.20 18.97 -2.27
CA ILE A 24 13.93 19.15 -3.53
C ILE A 24 13.00 19.14 -4.73
N LEU A 25 12.21 18.08 -4.86
CA LEU A 25 11.33 17.77 -5.99
C LEU A 25 10.02 18.55 -5.94
N GLY A 26 9.35 18.63 -7.09
CA GLY A 26 8.12 19.38 -7.24
C GLY A 26 8.34 20.89 -7.44
N MET A 27 7.31 21.68 -7.14
CA MET A 27 7.32 23.12 -7.31
C MET A 27 7.71 23.85 -6.02
N HIS A 28 8.72 24.73 -6.11
CA HIS A 28 9.25 25.50 -5.00
C HIS A 28 9.25 27.01 -5.29
N LYS A 29 9.05 27.82 -4.25
CA LYS A 29 9.17 29.28 -4.34
C LYS A 29 10.59 29.73 -4.03
N THR A 30 11.17 30.53 -4.91
CA THR A 30 12.50 31.14 -4.76
C THR A 30 12.41 32.66 -4.82
N SER A 31 13.52 33.35 -4.53
CA SER A 31 13.61 34.80 -4.71
C SER A 31 13.50 35.24 -6.18
N LYS A 32 13.75 34.34 -7.12
CA LYS A 32 13.74 34.59 -8.58
C LYS A 32 12.46 34.10 -9.28
N GLY A 33 11.47 33.60 -8.55
CA GLY A 33 10.23 33.02 -9.09
C GLY A 33 10.01 31.59 -8.61
N LEU A 34 9.14 30.86 -9.30
CA LEU A 34 8.93 29.43 -9.04
C LEU A 34 10.00 28.60 -9.73
N VAL A 35 10.38 27.48 -9.14
CA VAL A 35 11.23 26.45 -9.76
C VAL A 35 10.50 25.12 -9.71
N VAL A 36 10.57 24.35 -10.78
CA VAL A 36 10.06 22.98 -10.83
C VAL A 36 11.25 22.05 -10.98
N ARG A 37 11.30 21.00 -10.16
CA ARG A 37 12.36 19.98 -10.20
C ARG A 37 11.76 18.58 -10.25
N ALA A 38 12.32 17.73 -11.08
CA ALA A 38 11.85 16.36 -11.27
C ALA A 38 13.04 15.40 -11.33
N LEU A 39 12.89 14.22 -10.74
CA LEU A 39 13.79 13.09 -10.91
C LEU A 39 13.08 12.07 -11.79
N LEU A 40 13.51 11.97 -13.04
CA LEU A 40 12.94 11.09 -14.05
C LEU A 40 14.10 10.31 -14.70
N PRO A 41 14.56 9.22 -14.07
CA PRO A 41 15.63 8.38 -14.63
C PRO A 41 15.25 7.91 -16.02
N ASP A 42 16.19 7.97 -16.97
CA ASP A 42 16.04 7.61 -18.39
C ASP A 42 15.31 8.63 -19.29
N ALA A 43 14.81 9.76 -18.74
CA ALA A 43 14.20 10.80 -19.54
C ALA A 43 15.24 11.60 -20.34
N THR A 44 14.90 11.99 -21.56
CA THR A 44 15.78 12.79 -22.43
C THR A 44 15.50 14.29 -22.30
N SER A 45 14.23 14.68 -22.20
CA SER A 45 13.83 16.07 -21.97
C SER A 45 12.52 16.15 -21.19
N VAL A 46 12.31 17.28 -20.49
CA VAL A 46 11.12 17.51 -19.67
C VAL A 46 10.63 18.94 -19.85
N GLN A 47 9.33 19.10 -20.10
CA GLN A 47 8.65 20.39 -20.21
C GLN A 47 7.54 20.51 -19.17
N VAL A 48 7.38 21.70 -18.62
CA VAL A 48 6.27 22.04 -17.71
C VAL A 48 5.13 22.60 -18.53
N LEU A 49 3.95 21.99 -18.43
CA LEU A 49 2.72 22.45 -19.06
C LEU A 49 1.76 23.02 -18.02
N ASP A 50 1.06 24.10 -18.36
CA ASP A 50 -0.06 24.59 -17.55
C ASP A 50 -1.25 23.63 -17.71
N ARG A 51 -1.77 23.08 -16.61
CA ARG A 51 -2.78 22.02 -16.65
C ARG A 51 -4.05 22.43 -17.41
N LYS A 52 -4.47 23.69 -17.30
CA LYS A 52 -5.74 24.17 -17.88
C LYS A 52 -5.61 24.43 -19.37
N THR A 53 -4.49 25.02 -19.79
CA THR A 53 -4.31 25.47 -21.18
C THR A 53 -3.48 24.51 -22.02
N MET A 54 -2.83 23.52 -21.41
CA MET A 54 -1.86 22.61 -22.02
C MET A 54 -0.68 23.30 -22.72
N ARG A 55 -0.50 24.60 -22.47
CA ARG A 55 0.59 25.39 -23.05
C ARG A 55 1.89 25.15 -22.30
N LYS A 56 3.00 25.07 -23.05
CA LYS A 56 4.35 25.03 -22.48
C LYS A 56 4.60 26.30 -21.67
N VAL A 57 4.94 26.12 -20.40
CA VAL A 57 5.29 27.19 -19.46
C VAL A 57 6.81 27.33 -19.35
N ALA A 58 7.51 26.21 -19.27
CA ALA A 58 8.96 26.15 -19.18
C ALA A 58 9.50 24.83 -19.73
N GLU A 59 10.79 24.83 -20.00
CA GLU A 59 11.59 23.67 -20.35
C GLU A 59 12.60 23.47 -19.23
N LEU A 60 12.69 22.24 -18.71
CA LEU A 60 13.60 21.94 -17.61
C LEU A 60 14.97 21.59 -18.17
N GLU A 61 16.01 22.19 -17.62
CA GLU A 61 17.39 21.85 -17.92
C GLU A 61 17.74 20.52 -17.24
N ARG A 62 18.39 19.61 -17.98
CA ARG A 62 18.96 18.39 -17.41
C ARG A 62 20.23 18.74 -16.66
N ILE A 63 20.13 18.82 -15.33
CA ILE A 63 21.23 19.20 -14.45
C ILE A 63 22.19 18.03 -14.23
N ASP A 64 21.68 16.80 -14.30
CA ASP A 64 22.47 15.59 -14.11
C ASP A 64 22.07 14.48 -15.11
N GLU A 65 23.03 13.66 -15.52
CA GLU A 65 22.82 12.56 -16.45
C GLU A 65 21.90 11.46 -15.90
N HIS A 66 21.78 11.33 -14.58
CA HIS A 66 20.92 10.35 -13.93
C HIS A 66 19.42 10.75 -13.94
N GLY A 67 19.05 11.80 -14.68
CA GLY A 67 17.67 12.19 -14.91
C GLY A 67 17.14 13.25 -13.93
N PHE A 68 18.01 14.08 -13.36
CA PHE A 68 17.59 15.22 -12.54
C PHE A 68 17.40 16.47 -13.41
N PHE A 69 16.20 17.02 -13.38
CA PHE A 69 15.77 18.17 -14.18
C PHE A 69 15.38 19.34 -13.27
N SER A 70 15.72 20.57 -13.67
CA SER A 70 15.34 21.78 -12.96
C SER A 70 15.08 22.94 -13.92
N GLY A 71 14.05 23.73 -13.64
CA GLY A 71 13.70 24.88 -14.49
C GLY A 71 13.08 26.01 -13.68
N LEU A 72 13.60 27.23 -13.89
CA LEU A 72 13.09 28.44 -13.26
C LEU A 72 11.97 29.07 -14.11
N LEU A 73 10.87 29.43 -13.47
CA LEU A 73 9.70 30.08 -14.05
C LEU A 73 9.61 31.53 -13.51
N PRO A 74 10.45 32.47 -13.99
CA PRO A 74 10.56 33.81 -13.39
C PRO A 74 9.28 34.65 -13.54
N ARG A 75 8.46 34.35 -14.55
CA ARG A 75 7.19 35.06 -14.82
C ARG A 75 6.04 34.60 -13.92
N ARG A 76 6.15 33.46 -13.22
CA ARG A 76 5.12 32.93 -12.32
C ARG A 76 5.56 33.14 -10.87
N LYS A 77 4.71 33.78 -10.06
CA LYS A 77 4.97 34.09 -8.65
C LYS A 77 4.10 33.31 -7.65
N ALA A 78 2.97 32.77 -8.12
CA ALA A 78 2.03 31.98 -7.32
C ALA A 78 2.00 30.54 -7.83
N PRO A 79 1.97 29.53 -6.94
CA PRO A 79 1.79 28.13 -7.31
C PRO A 79 0.58 27.92 -8.21
N PHE A 80 0.69 26.94 -9.11
CA PHE A 80 -0.35 26.60 -10.08
C PHE A 80 -0.29 25.11 -10.41
N ASP A 81 -1.40 24.56 -10.91
CA ASP A 81 -1.41 23.17 -11.36
C ASP A 81 -0.71 23.01 -12.70
N TYR A 82 0.19 22.03 -12.78
CA TYR A 82 1.00 21.75 -13.96
C TYR A 82 1.04 20.26 -14.25
N LEU A 83 1.48 19.94 -15.46
CA LEU A 83 1.82 18.59 -15.90
C LEU A 83 3.26 18.60 -16.41
N LEU A 84 3.89 17.44 -16.40
CA LEU A 84 5.19 17.23 -17.02
C LEU A 84 4.99 16.51 -18.35
N ARG A 85 5.44 17.11 -19.45
CA ARG A 85 5.62 16.40 -20.71
C ARG A 85 7.05 15.87 -20.72
N VAL A 86 7.18 14.55 -20.73
CA VAL A 86 8.43 13.83 -20.65
C VAL A 86 8.68 13.12 -21.97
N GLU A 87 9.87 13.33 -22.53
CA GLU A 87 10.35 12.58 -23.69
C GLU A 87 11.25 11.44 -23.19
N TRP A 88 10.82 10.22 -23.46
CA TRP A 88 11.63 9.02 -23.34
C TRP A 88 12.20 8.68 -24.73
N ASN A 89 13.19 7.77 -24.82
CA ASN A 89 13.87 7.47 -26.09
C ASN A 89 12.91 7.24 -27.27
N ASP A 90 11.85 6.46 -27.06
CA ASP A 90 10.94 6.04 -28.14
C ASP A 90 9.50 6.56 -28.01
N HIS A 91 9.18 7.30 -26.94
CA HIS A 91 7.82 7.77 -26.70
C HIS A 91 7.76 9.02 -25.83
N GLN A 92 6.73 9.84 -26.06
CA GLN A 92 6.39 11.01 -25.25
C GLN A 92 5.23 10.66 -24.32
N GLN A 93 5.30 11.10 -23.07
CA GLN A 93 4.20 10.98 -22.10
C GLN A 93 3.90 12.32 -21.44
N ILE A 94 2.64 12.57 -21.12
CA ILE A 94 2.24 13.65 -20.20
C ILE A 94 1.84 13.02 -18.88
N ILE A 95 2.51 13.41 -17.80
CA ILE A 95 2.33 12.86 -16.46
C ILE A 95 2.05 13.96 -15.44
N GLU A 96 1.40 13.56 -14.35
CA GLU A 96 1.35 14.34 -13.13
C GLU A 96 2.68 14.24 -12.38
N ASP A 97 3.03 15.28 -11.62
CA ASP A 97 4.19 15.23 -10.73
C ASP A 97 3.75 14.73 -9.32
N PRO A 98 4.21 13.56 -8.85
CA PRO A 98 3.88 13.05 -7.50
C PRO A 98 4.30 14.01 -6.38
N TYR A 99 5.32 14.84 -6.62
CA TYR A 99 5.91 15.73 -5.61
C TYR A 99 5.23 17.11 -5.55
N ARG A 100 4.16 17.33 -6.34
CA ARG A 100 3.35 18.55 -6.23
C ARG A 100 2.29 18.48 -5.12
N PHE A 101 2.00 17.27 -4.61
CA PHE A 101 0.93 17.05 -3.62
C PHE A 101 1.44 17.26 -2.19
N GLY A 102 0.58 17.84 -1.35
CA GLY A 102 0.90 18.14 0.04
C GLY A 102 0.91 16.91 0.96
N PRO A 103 0.95 17.13 2.28
CA PRO A 103 0.70 16.13 3.30
C PRO A 103 -0.60 15.33 3.07
N LEU A 104 -0.56 14.00 3.24
CA LEU A 104 -1.70 13.11 2.99
C LEU A 104 -2.46 12.80 4.29
N LEU A 105 -1.71 12.48 5.34
CA LEU A 105 -2.28 12.28 6.68
C LEU A 105 -2.70 13.62 7.28
N GLY A 106 -3.98 13.71 7.64
CA GLY A 106 -4.53 14.82 8.42
C GLY A 106 -3.93 14.86 9.82
N GLU A 107 -3.96 16.04 10.45
CA GLU A 107 -3.32 16.27 11.76
C GLU A 107 -3.89 15.36 12.86
N ILE A 108 -5.21 15.12 12.87
CA ILE A 108 -5.87 14.26 13.86
C ILE A 108 -5.48 12.79 13.67
N ASP A 109 -5.51 12.29 12.42
CA ASP A 109 -5.11 10.91 12.12
C ASP A 109 -3.65 10.68 12.56
N ASN A 110 -2.76 11.61 12.20
CA ASN A 110 -1.36 11.55 12.57
C ASN A 110 -1.15 11.59 14.09
N TRP A 111 -1.85 12.47 14.82
CA TRP A 111 -1.79 12.53 16.28
C TRP A 111 -2.26 11.22 16.94
N LEU A 112 -3.39 10.66 16.50
CA LEU A 112 -3.92 9.40 17.02
C LEU A 112 -2.98 8.21 16.74
N LEU A 113 -2.30 8.22 15.59
CA LEU A 113 -1.31 7.20 15.22
C LEU A 113 -0.07 7.28 16.12
N THR A 114 0.47 8.49 16.33
CA THR A 114 1.61 8.70 17.25
C THR A 114 1.28 8.25 18.68
N GLU A 115 0.06 8.48 19.16
CA GLU A 115 -0.39 8.08 20.50
C GLU A 115 -0.75 6.58 20.62
N GLY A 116 -0.76 5.82 19.53
CA GLY A 116 -1.22 4.43 19.52
C GLY A 116 -2.72 4.27 19.82
N LYS A 117 -3.51 5.34 19.65
CA LYS A 117 -4.95 5.40 19.97
C LYS A 117 -5.84 5.36 18.74
N HIS A 118 -5.26 5.34 17.55
CA HIS A 118 -6.01 5.25 16.31
C HIS A 118 -6.69 3.87 16.23
N LEU A 119 -8.02 3.81 16.35
CA LEU A 119 -8.76 2.54 16.35
C LEU A 119 -8.88 1.90 14.96
N ARG A 120 -8.64 2.69 13.90
CA ARG A 120 -8.79 2.25 12.50
C ARG A 120 -7.58 2.63 11.63
N PRO A 121 -6.34 2.29 12.07
CA PRO A 121 -5.12 2.78 11.40
C PRO A 121 -5.05 2.29 9.95
N TYR A 122 -5.66 1.15 9.67
CA TYR A 122 -5.84 0.58 8.34
C TYR A 122 -6.62 1.46 7.37
N GLU A 123 -7.39 2.47 7.79
CA GLU A 123 -8.03 3.41 6.84
C GLU A 123 -7.05 4.45 6.28
N ARG A 124 -5.84 4.52 6.84
CA ARG A 124 -4.84 5.55 6.54
C ARG A 124 -3.50 4.95 6.12
N LEU A 125 -3.07 3.89 6.81
CA LEU A 125 -1.86 3.14 6.49
C LEU A 125 -2.13 2.10 5.40
N GLY A 126 -1.09 1.76 4.66
CA GLY A 126 -1.13 0.89 3.48
C GLY A 126 -1.39 1.66 2.19
N ALA A 127 -1.97 0.98 1.19
CA ALA A 127 -2.30 1.55 -0.11
C ALA A 127 -3.80 1.83 -0.27
N HIS A 128 -4.14 3.08 -0.53
CA HIS A 128 -5.53 3.53 -0.68
C HIS A 128 -5.73 4.24 -2.03
N PRO A 129 -6.43 3.61 -2.98
CA PRO A 129 -6.89 4.33 -4.17
C PRO A 129 -7.77 5.52 -3.77
N THR A 130 -7.42 6.71 -4.24
CA THR A 130 -8.06 7.95 -3.83
C THR A 130 -8.01 9.01 -4.95
N HIS A 131 -8.63 10.16 -4.70
CA HIS A 131 -8.61 11.32 -5.58
C HIS A 131 -8.03 12.53 -4.83
N LEU A 132 -6.96 13.12 -5.36
CA LEU A 132 -6.41 14.37 -4.86
C LEU A 132 -6.40 15.42 -5.97
N ALA A 133 -7.00 16.58 -5.71
CA ALA A 133 -7.17 17.64 -6.72
C ALA A 133 -7.76 17.10 -8.05
N ASP A 134 -8.83 16.30 -7.92
CA ASP A 134 -9.54 15.63 -9.03
C ASP A 134 -8.68 14.66 -9.87
N ILE A 135 -7.58 14.16 -9.31
CA ILE A 135 -6.68 13.19 -9.96
C ILE A 135 -6.77 11.87 -9.25
N SER A 136 -7.10 10.82 -9.99
CA SER A 136 -7.06 9.45 -9.50
C SER A 136 -5.61 8.98 -9.32
N GLY A 137 -5.35 8.30 -8.22
CA GLY A 137 -4.07 7.69 -7.90
C GLY A 137 -4.18 6.87 -6.64
N VAL A 138 -3.03 6.53 -6.05
CA VAL A 138 -2.97 5.77 -4.79
C VAL A 138 -2.14 6.53 -3.77
N SER A 139 -2.70 6.67 -2.57
CA SER A 139 -2.00 7.13 -1.37
C SER A 139 -1.36 5.93 -0.70
N PHE A 140 -0.04 5.96 -0.53
CA PHE A 140 0.71 4.98 0.22
C PHE A 140 1.17 5.59 1.54
N ALA A 141 1.02 4.85 2.63
CA ALA A 141 1.58 5.24 3.92
C ALA A 141 2.10 4.03 4.72
N VAL A 142 3.30 4.14 5.30
CA VAL A 142 3.91 3.05 6.08
C VAL A 142 4.72 3.59 7.25
N TRP A 143 4.63 2.93 8.40
CA TRP A 143 5.40 3.30 9.58
C TRP A 143 6.78 2.62 9.53
N ALA A 144 7.85 3.42 9.52
CA ALA A 144 9.24 2.97 9.49
C ALA A 144 10.13 4.10 10.05
N PRO A 145 10.01 4.42 11.35
CA PRO A 145 10.57 5.62 11.95
C PRO A 145 12.09 5.72 11.84
N ASN A 146 12.79 4.58 11.86
CA ASN A 146 14.26 4.55 11.87
C ASN A 146 14.87 4.36 10.48
N ALA A 147 14.04 4.12 9.45
CA ALA A 147 14.53 3.99 8.08
C ALA A 147 15.18 5.29 7.61
N HIS A 148 16.29 5.18 6.87
CA HIS A 148 16.92 6.33 6.23
C HIS A 148 16.15 6.81 5.00
N ARG A 149 15.45 5.90 4.32
CA ARG A 149 14.58 6.20 3.18
C ARG A 149 13.55 5.11 3.01
N VAL A 150 12.34 5.48 2.62
CA VAL A 150 11.35 4.56 2.07
C VAL A 150 10.94 5.02 0.66
N SER A 151 10.83 4.07 -0.26
CA SER A 151 10.30 4.26 -1.60
C SER A 151 9.18 3.26 -1.88
N VAL A 152 8.20 3.65 -2.69
CA VAL A 152 7.21 2.70 -3.22
C VAL A 152 7.73 2.12 -4.52
N VAL A 153 7.74 0.79 -4.63
CA VAL A 153 8.18 0.06 -5.83
C VAL A 153 7.09 -0.89 -6.29
N GLY A 154 6.92 -1.05 -7.59
CA GLY A 154 5.89 -1.90 -8.17
C GLY A 154 5.92 -1.92 -9.69
N GLU A 155 4.88 -2.50 -10.29
CA GLU A 155 4.77 -2.62 -11.75
C GLU A 155 4.81 -1.26 -12.45
N PHE A 156 4.20 -0.24 -11.85
CA PHE A 156 4.10 1.12 -12.40
C PHE A 156 5.43 1.88 -12.46
N ASN A 157 6.49 1.40 -11.80
CA ASN A 157 7.82 2.00 -11.86
C ASN A 157 8.94 0.98 -12.07
N PHE A 158 8.61 -0.19 -12.63
CA PHE A 158 9.58 -1.26 -12.93
C PHE A 158 10.41 -1.69 -11.72
N TRP A 159 9.80 -1.63 -10.52
CA TRP A 159 10.46 -1.95 -9.26
C TRP A 159 11.70 -1.08 -8.94
N ASP A 160 11.81 0.12 -9.50
CA ASP A 160 12.93 1.05 -9.26
C ASP A 160 12.62 2.04 -8.12
N GLY A 161 13.23 1.83 -6.96
CA GLY A 161 13.04 2.66 -5.78
C GLY A 161 13.63 4.07 -5.87
N ARG A 162 14.33 4.44 -6.94
CA ARG A 162 14.75 5.82 -7.18
C ARG A 162 13.61 6.69 -7.70
N ARG A 163 12.57 6.10 -8.30
CA ARG A 163 11.49 6.82 -9.00
C ARG A 163 10.44 7.41 -8.07
N HIS A 164 10.15 6.73 -6.95
CA HIS A 164 9.08 7.14 -6.02
C HIS A 164 9.51 7.10 -4.54
N PRO A 165 10.59 7.81 -4.13
CA PRO A 165 10.88 8.02 -2.71
C PRO A 165 9.76 8.79 -2.01
N MET A 166 9.43 8.36 -0.80
CA MET A 166 8.34 8.87 0.04
C MET A 166 8.81 10.02 0.94
N ARG A 167 7.87 10.79 1.50
CA ARG A 167 8.14 11.81 2.53
C ARG A 167 7.94 11.21 3.91
N ILE A 168 8.89 11.42 4.82
CA ILE A 168 8.70 11.13 6.25
C ILE A 168 7.92 12.26 6.96
N ARG A 169 6.95 11.87 7.79
CA ARG A 169 6.31 12.69 8.82
C ARG A 169 7.12 12.53 10.10
N GLN A 170 8.01 13.48 10.37
CA GLN A 170 8.98 13.42 11.47
C GLN A 170 8.32 13.20 12.83
N GLU A 171 7.12 13.74 13.00
CA GLU A 171 6.32 13.65 14.23
C GLU A 171 5.72 12.26 14.52
N SER A 172 5.68 11.35 13.53
CA SER A 172 5.09 10.01 13.68
C SER A 172 5.99 8.88 13.15
N GLY A 173 7.01 9.18 12.37
CA GLY A 173 7.83 8.18 11.67
C GLY A 173 7.10 7.49 10.52
N ILE A 174 5.99 8.07 10.06
CA ILE A 174 5.21 7.54 8.94
C ILE A 174 5.73 8.14 7.64
N TRP A 175 6.00 7.28 6.67
CA TRP A 175 6.34 7.67 5.31
C TRP A 175 5.07 7.70 4.47
N GLU A 176 4.87 8.74 3.67
CA GLU A 176 3.70 8.89 2.80
C GLU A 176 4.07 9.37 1.38
N LEU A 177 3.30 8.92 0.39
CA LEU A 177 3.39 9.37 -1.00
C LEU A 177 2.09 9.12 -1.76
N PHE A 178 1.65 10.10 -2.55
CA PHE A 178 0.57 9.91 -3.50
C PHE A 178 1.16 9.75 -4.90
N ILE A 179 0.80 8.67 -5.58
CA ILE A 179 1.27 8.40 -6.94
C ILE A 179 0.06 8.46 -7.89
N PRO A 180 -0.01 9.51 -8.74
CA PRO A 180 -1.06 9.65 -9.74
C PRO A 180 -1.04 8.54 -10.79
N GLY A 181 -2.21 8.14 -11.28
CA GLY A 181 -2.35 7.15 -12.37
C GLY A 181 -2.12 5.68 -11.97
N VAL A 182 -1.60 5.43 -10.77
CA VAL A 182 -1.58 4.09 -10.17
C VAL A 182 -3.01 3.71 -9.79
N HIS A 183 -3.36 2.43 -9.97
CA HIS A 183 -4.71 1.93 -9.78
C HIS A 183 -4.73 0.55 -9.10
N ALA A 184 -5.92 0.15 -8.64
CA ALA A 184 -6.13 -1.17 -8.04
C ALA A 184 -5.82 -2.31 -9.02
N GLY A 185 -5.34 -3.43 -8.50
CA GLY A 185 -4.88 -4.59 -9.27
C GLY A 185 -3.37 -4.65 -9.48
N GLN A 186 -2.66 -3.53 -9.29
CA GLN A 186 -1.21 -3.47 -9.47
C GLN A 186 -0.45 -3.97 -8.24
N LEU A 187 0.70 -4.59 -8.48
CA LEU A 187 1.58 -5.12 -7.43
C LEU A 187 2.58 -4.06 -6.94
N TYR A 188 2.87 -4.09 -5.64
CA TYR A 188 3.83 -3.19 -5.03
C TYR A 188 4.48 -3.76 -3.76
N LYS A 189 5.58 -3.12 -3.35
CA LYS A 189 6.28 -3.26 -2.07
C LYS A 189 6.81 -1.90 -1.62
N PHE A 190 7.29 -1.85 -0.38
CA PHE A 190 8.15 -0.77 0.08
C PHE A 190 9.62 -1.19 -0.05
N GLU A 191 10.43 -0.35 -0.70
CA GLU A 191 11.89 -0.45 -0.66
C GLU A 191 12.41 0.48 0.42
N LEU A 192 13.07 -0.09 1.43
CA LEU A 192 13.64 0.66 2.53
C LEU A 192 15.16 0.67 2.42
N ILE A 193 15.78 1.80 2.74
CA ILE A 193 17.13 1.79 3.31
C ILE A 193 16.91 1.83 4.81
N ASP A 194 17.18 0.70 5.46
CA ASP A 194 16.95 0.52 6.89
C ASP A 194 17.94 1.34 7.75
N ALA A 195 17.76 1.31 9.07
CA ALA A 195 18.61 2.00 10.04
C ALA A 195 20.09 1.56 10.01
N ASN A 196 20.38 0.41 9.39
CA ASN A 196 21.73 -0.14 9.23
C ASN A 196 22.31 0.14 7.83
N GLY A 197 21.59 0.89 6.99
CA GLY A 197 22.00 1.22 5.63
C GLY A 197 21.79 0.12 4.59
N LYS A 198 21.07 -0.95 4.93
CA LYS A 198 20.77 -2.05 4.01
C LYS A 198 19.49 -1.75 3.21
N THR A 199 19.54 -2.03 1.90
CA THR A 199 18.35 -1.97 1.05
C THR A 199 17.54 -3.26 1.18
N VAL A 200 16.27 -3.16 1.56
CA VAL A 200 15.35 -4.30 1.71
C VAL A 200 14.00 -4.03 1.04
N LEU A 201 13.35 -5.10 0.58
CA LEU A 201 11.99 -5.06 0.05
C LEU A 201 11.02 -5.67 1.06
N LYS A 202 10.03 -4.88 1.48
CA LYS A 202 9.03 -5.27 2.47
C LYS A 202 7.63 -5.30 1.83
N ALA A 203 6.88 -6.35 2.14
CA ALA A 203 5.44 -6.34 1.91
C ALA A 203 4.79 -5.26 2.81
N ASP A 204 3.68 -4.68 2.36
CA ASP A 204 2.94 -3.72 3.17
C ASP A 204 2.29 -4.42 4.39
N PRO A 205 2.61 -4.01 5.63
CA PRO A 205 1.96 -4.51 6.85
C PRO A 205 0.44 -4.35 6.84
N TYR A 206 -0.07 -3.35 6.11
CA TYR A 206 -1.48 -2.99 6.00
C TYR A 206 -2.11 -3.41 4.66
N ALA A 207 -1.48 -4.33 3.92
CA ALA A 207 -2.04 -4.82 2.66
C ALA A 207 -3.39 -5.51 2.88
N PHE A 208 -4.39 -5.17 2.06
CA PHE A 208 -5.69 -5.85 2.04
C PHE A 208 -5.74 -7.04 1.09
N GLU A 209 -4.75 -7.15 0.19
CA GLU A 209 -4.59 -8.26 -0.73
C GLU A 209 -3.10 -8.49 -1.00
N ALA A 210 -2.73 -9.74 -1.25
CA ALA A 210 -1.35 -10.16 -1.47
C ALA A 210 -1.25 -11.09 -2.69
N GLN A 211 -0.04 -11.21 -3.23
CA GLN A 211 0.25 -12.25 -4.22
C GLN A 211 0.11 -13.66 -3.64
N MET A 212 -0.12 -14.61 -4.55
CA MET A 212 -0.09 -16.02 -4.19
C MET A 212 1.34 -16.42 -3.83
N ARG A 213 1.54 -16.98 -2.63
CA ARG A 213 2.84 -17.53 -2.24
C ARG A 213 3.39 -18.51 -3.30
N PRO A 214 4.71 -18.59 -3.53
CA PRO A 214 5.79 -18.02 -2.73
C PRO A 214 6.09 -16.55 -3.02
N ASP A 215 5.34 -15.91 -3.93
CA ASP A 215 5.49 -14.49 -4.18
C ASP A 215 4.97 -13.66 -3.00
N THR A 216 5.47 -12.43 -2.86
CA THR A 216 5.40 -11.67 -1.61
C THR A 216 5.02 -10.20 -1.80
N ALA A 217 4.68 -9.77 -3.01
CA ALA A 217 4.20 -8.40 -3.19
C ALA A 217 2.78 -8.23 -2.63
N SER A 218 2.51 -7.03 -2.15
CA SER A 218 1.17 -6.57 -1.83
C SER A 218 0.45 -6.16 -3.12
N LEU A 219 -0.87 -6.29 -3.14
CA LEU A 219 -1.71 -5.89 -4.25
C LEU A 219 -2.55 -4.69 -3.85
N ILE A 220 -2.58 -3.66 -4.70
CA ILE A 220 -3.39 -2.46 -4.46
C ILE A 220 -4.86 -2.82 -4.63
N THR A 221 -5.65 -2.68 -3.57
CA THR A 221 -7.09 -2.94 -3.62
C THR A 221 -7.85 -1.90 -2.80
N GLN A 222 -9.16 -1.85 -2.98
CA GLN A 222 -10.01 -0.91 -2.26
C GLN A 222 -10.21 -1.37 -0.82
N LEU A 223 -10.28 -0.42 0.11
CA LEU A 223 -10.74 -0.71 1.46
C LEU A 223 -12.18 -1.25 1.38
N PRO A 224 -12.48 -2.41 1.98
CA PRO A 224 -13.83 -2.96 1.97
C PRO A 224 -14.81 -2.02 2.69
N PRO A 225 -16.08 -1.96 2.24
CA PRO A 225 -17.08 -1.15 2.90
C PRO A 225 -17.34 -1.64 4.33
N LYS A 226 -17.69 -0.71 5.21
CA LYS A 226 -18.07 -1.04 6.58
C LYS A 226 -19.35 -1.87 6.59
N VAL A 227 -19.31 -3.02 7.24
CA VAL A 227 -20.48 -3.86 7.49
C VAL A 227 -21.19 -3.39 8.76
N PRO A 228 -22.49 -3.07 8.73
CA PRO A 228 -23.24 -2.68 9.93
C PRO A 228 -23.41 -3.87 10.88
N THR A 229 -23.59 -3.56 12.15
CA THR A 229 -23.98 -4.56 13.16
C THR A 229 -25.34 -5.14 12.80
N ASP A 230 -25.45 -6.45 12.87
CA ASP A 230 -26.73 -7.17 12.71
C ASP A 230 -27.18 -7.65 14.09
N GLU A 231 -28.34 -7.19 14.55
CA GLU A 231 -28.90 -7.56 15.85
C GLU A 231 -29.13 -9.06 15.98
N LYS A 232 -29.50 -9.76 14.89
CA LYS A 232 -29.69 -11.21 14.92
C LYS A 232 -28.38 -11.95 15.16
N ARG A 233 -27.31 -11.55 14.48
CA ARG A 233 -25.96 -12.10 14.71
C ARG A 233 -25.45 -11.77 16.11
N SER A 234 -25.66 -10.53 16.57
CA SER A 234 -25.31 -10.12 17.93
C SER A 234 -25.99 -10.98 18.98
N ALA A 235 -27.30 -11.24 18.83
CA ALA A 235 -28.06 -12.12 19.72
C ALA A 235 -27.55 -13.58 19.68
N ALA A 236 -27.17 -14.09 18.51
CA ALA A 236 -26.65 -15.44 18.35
C ALA A 236 -25.28 -15.67 19.02
N ASN A 237 -24.53 -14.59 19.28
CA ASN A 237 -23.21 -14.60 19.93
C ASN A 237 -23.28 -14.27 21.44
N GLN A 238 -24.47 -14.20 22.05
CA GLN A 238 -24.60 -13.93 23.48
C GLN A 238 -24.19 -15.16 24.32
N LEU A 239 -23.70 -14.91 25.55
CA LEU A 239 -23.24 -15.98 26.46
C LEU A 239 -24.31 -17.03 26.80
N ASN A 240 -25.59 -16.69 26.66
CA ASN A 240 -26.73 -17.56 26.91
C ASN A 240 -27.37 -18.12 25.62
N ALA A 241 -26.76 -17.88 24.46
CA ALA A 241 -27.18 -18.44 23.18
C ALA A 241 -26.57 -19.84 22.96
N PRO A 242 -27.18 -20.71 22.14
CA PRO A 242 -26.60 -22.00 21.79
C PRO A 242 -25.37 -21.84 20.90
N ILE A 243 -24.22 -22.29 21.38
CA ILE A 243 -22.94 -22.27 20.65
C ILE A 243 -22.47 -23.71 20.43
N SER A 244 -22.48 -24.13 19.15
CA SER A 244 -21.89 -25.37 18.68
C SER A 244 -21.03 -25.05 17.46
N ILE A 245 -19.74 -25.30 17.57
CA ILE A 245 -18.71 -24.83 16.64
C ILE A 245 -18.21 -26.00 15.80
N TYR A 246 -18.16 -25.80 14.49
CA TYR A 246 -17.42 -26.66 13.57
C TYR A 246 -16.09 -25.96 13.21
N GLU A 247 -14.98 -26.42 13.76
CA GLU A 247 -13.64 -25.90 13.46
C GLU A 247 -13.12 -26.47 12.14
N VAL A 248 -12.50 -25.64 11.30
CA VAL A 248 -12.05 -26.03 9.97
C VAL A 248 -10.75 -25.36 9.55
N HIS A 249 -9.85 -26.16 8.99
CA HIS A 249 -8.75 -25.68 8.15
C HIS A 249 -9.17 -25.74 6.68
N LEU A 250 -9.39 -24.56 6.07
CA LEU A 250 -9.93 -24.46 4.69
C LEU A 250 -9.07 -25.20 3.66
N GLY A 251 -7.73 -25.19 3.83
CA GLY A 251 -6.79 -25.83 2.91
C GLY A 251 -6.77 -27.37 2.95
N SER A 252 -7.50 -28.00 3.87
CA SER A 252 -7.52 -29.46 4.04
C SER A 252 -8.91 -30.05 4.31
N TRP A 253 -9.96 -29.24 4.45
CA TRP A 253 -11.32 -29.76 4.61
C TRP A 253 -11.76 -30.62 3.42
N ARG A 254 -11.56 -30.10 2.22
CA ARG A 254 -11.82 -30.79 0.95
C ARG A 254 -10.92 -30.21 -0.12
N ARG A 255 -10.54 -31.05 -1.09
CA ARG A 255 -9.76 -30.69 -2.27
C ARG A 255 -10.46 -31.17 -3.52
N HIS A 256 -10.15 -30.55 -4.66
CA HIS A 256 -10.59 -31.05 -5.96
C HIS A 256 -10.03 -32.46 -6.20
N SER A 257 -10.87 -33.38 -6.65
CA SER A 257 -10.51 -34.80 -6.80
C SER A 257 -9.64 -35.08 -8.03
N ASP A 258 -9.67 -34.21 -9.03
CA ASP A 258 -8.94 -34.34 -10.29
C ASP A 258 -7.48 -33.89 -10.18
N ASN A 259 -7.19 -32.87 -9.38
CA ASN A 259 -5.86 -32.25 -9.31
C ASN A 259 -5.32 -32.02 -7.87
N ASN A 260 -6.10 -32.38 -6.84
CA ASN A 260 -5.77 -32.16 -5.43
C ASN A 260 -5.52 -30.69 -5.04
N PHE A 261 -6.05 -29.76 -5.82
CA PHE A 261 -6.00 -28.32 -5.55
C PHE A 261 -7.05 -27.92 -4.51
N TRP A 262 -6.87 -26.75 -3.90
CA TRP A 262 -7.83 -26.25 -2.91
C TRP A 262 -9.15 -25.85 -3.54
N LEU A 263 -10.21 -25.93 -2.74
CA LEU A 263 -11.43 -25.21 -3.05
C LEU A 263 -11.20 -23.71 -2.91
N SER A 264 -11.82 -22.94 -3.80
CA SER A 264 -11.94 -21.49 -3.64
C SER A 264 -12.94 -21.14 -2.53
N TYR A 265 -12.90 -19.89 -2.04
CA TYR A 265 -13.89 -19.37 -1.09
C TYR A 265 -15.32 -19.51 -1.61
N ARG A 266 -15.55 -19.33 -2.92
CA ARG A 266 -16.87 -19.52 -3.55
C ARG A 266 -17.31 -20.97 -3.51
N GLU A 267 -16.43 -21.91 -3.84
CA GLU A 267 -16.76 -23.33 -3.77
C GLU A 267 -17.00 -23.79 -2.33
N MET A 268 -16.24 -23.26 -1.37
CA MET A 268 -16.49 -23.50 0.05
C MET A 268 -17.82 -22.90 0.48
N ALA A 269 -18.24 -21.76 -0.07
CA ALA A 269 -19.55 -21.19 0.23
C ALA A 269 -20.69 -22.11 -0.21
N GLU A 270 -20.55 -22.78 -1.36
CA GLU A 270 -21.55 -23.71 -1.90
C GLU A 270 -21.49 -25.12 -1.29
N GLN A 271 -20.37 -25.51 -0.70
CA GLN A 271 -20.18 -26.88 -0.19
C GLN A 271 -20.06 -26.97 1.33
N LEU A 272 -19.20 -26.15 1.94
CA LEU A 272 -18.93 -26.19 3.38
C LEU A 272 -20.09 -25.58 4.16
N VAL A 273 -20.64 -24.44 3.72
CA VAL A 273 -21.73 -23.78 4.46
C VAL A 273 -22.99 -24.66 4.54
N PRO A 274 -23.51 -25.26 3.44
CA PRO A 274 -24.66 -26.17 3.55
C PRO A 274 -24.36 -27.40 4.41
N TYR A 275 -23.14 -27.95 4.32
CA TYR A 275 -22.73 -29.08 5.15
C TYR A 275 -22.78 -28.75 6.65
N VAL A 276 -22.18 -27.62 7.05
CA VAL A 276 -22.19 -27.15 8.46
C VAL A 276 -23.63 -26.94 8.94
N LYS A 277 -24.49 -26.39 8.07
CA LYS A 277 -25.90 -26.17 8.37
C LYS A 277 -26.68 -27.46 8.53
N GLU A 278 -26.52 -28.42 7.63
CA GLU A 278 -27.17 -29.74 7.67
C GLU A 278 -26.78 -30.51 8.93
N MET A 279 -25.51 -30.42 9.32
CA MET A 279 -24.99 -31.04 10.55
C MET A 279 -25.48 -30.36 11.84
N GLY A 280 -26.15 -29.20 11.74
CA GLY A 280 -26.79 -28.53 12.87
C GLY A 280 -25.88 -27.66 13.73
N PHE A 281 -24.69 -27.29 13.24
CA PHE A 281 -23.81 -26.34 13.94
C PHE A 281 -24.37 -24.91 13.87
N THR A 282 -24.00 -24.09 14.85
CA THR A 282 -24.39 -22.66 14.88
C THR A 282 -23.27 -21.74 14.43
N HIS A 283 -22.01 -22.21 14.54
CA HIS A 283 -20.82 -21.46 14.22
C HIS A 283 -19.86 -22.28 13.36
N LEU A 284 -19.12 -21.58 12.50
CA LEU A 284 -17.96 -22.07 11.79
C LEU A 284 -16.73 -21.35 12.32
N GLU A 285 -15.75 -22.08 12.82
CA GLU A 285 -14.47 -21.51 13.26
C GLU A 285 -13.40 -21.81 12.23
N LEU A 286 -12.78 -20.77 11.69
CA LEU A 286 -11.71 -20.91 10.71
C LEU A 286 -10.38 -20.83 11.42
N LEU A 287 -9.50 -21.80 11.17
CA LEU A 287 -8.06 -21.62 11.39
C LEU A 287 -7.58 -20.36 10.64
N PRO A 288 -6.43 -19.76 11.03
CA PRO A 288 -6.06 -18.44 10.58
C PRO A 288 -6.10 -18.28 9.05
N ILE A 289 -6.90 -17.32 8.60
CA ILE A 289 -7.10 -17.02 7.18
C ILE A 289 -6.24 -15.88 6.67
N ASN A 290 -5.47 -15.23 7.55
CA ASN A 290 -4.53 -14.17 7.17
C ASN A 290 -3.48 -14.70 6.18
N GLU A 291 -2.93 -13.84 5.34
CA GLU A 291 -1.89 -14.27 4.42
C GLU A 291 -0.65 -14.76 5.19
N HIS A 292 -0.14 -15.93 4.80
CA HIS A 292 0.96 -16.62 5.46
C HIS A 292 1.83 -17.35 4.42
N PRO A 293 3.16 -17.43 4.61
CA PRO A 293 4.08 -17.90 3.58
C PRO A 293 4.15 -19.43 3.45
N PHE A 294 3.79 -20.16 4.50
CA PHE A 294 4.02 -21.60 4.59
C PHE A 294 2.77 -22.37 5.01
N ASP A 295 2.30 -23.31 4.18
CA ASP A 295 1.08 -24.09 4.47
C ASP A 295 1.19 -24.94 5.75
N GLY A 296 2.39 -25.43 6.06
CA GLY A 296 2.61 -26.30 7.23
C GLY A 296 2.46 -25.58 8.56
N SER A 297 2.36 -24.23 8.57
CA SER A 297 2.03 -23.48 9.78
C SER A 297 0.53 -23.49 10.11
N TRP A 298 -0.31 -24.01 9.19
CA TRP A 298 -1.77 -23.96 9.26
C TRP A 298 -2.35 -22.54 9.40
N GLY A 299 -1.56 -21.53 9.02
CA GLY A 299 -1.91 -20.11 9.15
C GLY A 299 -1.35 -19.42 10.41
N TYR A 300 -0.81 -20.16 11.38
CA TYR A 300 -0.33 -19.59 12.65
C TYR A 300 0.99 -18.80 12.55
N GLN A 301 1.53 -18.62 11.34
CA GLN A 301 2.68 -17.75 11.08
C GLN A 301 2.28 -16.68 10.06
N PRO A 302 1.45 -15.70 10.44
CA PRO A 302 0.92 -14.72 9.50
C PRO A 302 1.98 -13.69 9.10
N LEU A 303 1.87 -13.20 7.86
CA LEU A 303 2.62 -12.06 7.34
C LEU A 303 1.70 -10.90 6.91
N GLY A 304 0.54 -11.21 6.33
CA GLY A 304 -0.46 -10.21 5.92
C GLY A 304 -1.63 -10.16 6.89
N MET A 305 -1.49 -9.39 7.98
CA MET A 305 -2.51 -9.31 9.04
C MET A 305 -3.86 -8.72 8.57
N TYR A 306 -3.87 -7.98 7.46
CA TYR A 306 -5.06 -7.33 6.93
C TYR A 306 -5.59 -7.95 5.63
N ALA A 307 -4.96 -9.02 5.14
CA ALA A 307 -5.34 -9.69 3.90
C ALA A 307 -5.80 -11.14 4.17
N PRO A 308 -6.99 -11.56 3.71
CA PRO A 308 -7.29 -12.99 3.62
C PRO A 308 -6.35 -13.65 2.60
N THR A 309 -5.94 -14.88 2.85
CA THR A 309 -4.94 -15.57 2.03
C THR A 309 -5.41 -15.77 0.59
N ARG A 310 -4.50 -15.48 -0.35
CA ARG A 310 -4.75 -15.58 -1.78
C ARG A 310 -5.02 -17.01 -2.27
N ARG A 311 -4.68 -18.02 -1.48
CA ARG A 311 -4.81 -19.45 -1.80
C ARG A 311 -6.20 -19.85 -2.27
N PHE A 312 -7.24 -19.22 -1.73
CA PHE A 312 -8.63 -19.60 -1.97
C PHE A 312 -9.40 -18.56 -2.79
N GLY A 313 -8.76 -17.46 -3.22
CA GLY A 313 -9.39 -16.43 -4.05
C GLY A 313 -9.08 -15.00 -3.60
N THR A 314 -9.97 -14.09 -3.97
CA THR A 314 -9.87 -12.65 -3.64
C THR A 314 -10.50 -12.34 -2.28
N PRO A 315 -10.20 -11.17 -1.69
CA PRO A 315 -10.95 -10.67 -0.54
C PRO A 315 -12.46 -10.56 -0.80
N GLU A 316 -12.87 -10.29 -2.04
CA GLU A 316 -14.29 -10.29 -2.43
C GLU A 316 -14.89 -11.69 -2.36
N ASP A 317 -14.16 -12.72 -2.77
CA ASP A 317 -14.60 -14.12 -2.66
C ASP A 317 -14.71 -14.55 -1.19
N PHE A 318 -13.80 -14.10 -0.33
CA PHE A 318 -13.89 -14.34 1.11
C PHE A 318 -15.12 -13.64 1.72
N ARG A 319 -15.42 -12.40 1.31
CA ARG A 319 -16.66 -11.71 1.73
C ARG A 319 -17.90 -12.45 1.26
N TYR A 320 -17.91 -12.95 0.03
CA TYR A 320 -19.00 -13.79 -0.48
C TYR A 320 -19.21 -15.06 0.38
N PHE A 321 -18.12 -15.70 0.80
CA PHE A 321 -18.19 -16.85 1.72
C PHE A 321 -18.79 -16.46 3.09
N MET A 322 -18.38 -15.32 3.65
CA MET A 322 -18.99 -14.78 4.88
C MET A 322 -20.48 -14.49 4.71
N ASP A 323 -20.87 -13.84 3.60
CA ASP A 323 -22.26 -13.48 3.32
C ASP A 323 -23.12 -14.75 3.22
N LYS A 324 -22.62 -15.80 2.54
CA LYS A 324 -23.31 -17.10 2.45
C LYS A 324 -23.46 -17.81 3.79
N ALA A 325 -22.42 -17.78 4.63
CA ALA A 325 -22.52 -18.31 5.99
C ALA A 325 -23.62 -17.58 6.79
N HIS A 326 -23.63 -16.24 6.75
CA HIS A 326 -24.63 -15.45 7.45
C HIS A 326 -26.06 -15.64 6.89
N GLU A 327 -26.23 -15.73 5.57
CA GLU A 327 -27.51 -16.06 4.92
C GLU A 327 -28.06 -17.42 5.40
N ALA A 328 -27.19 -18.40 5.62
CA ALA A 328 -27.55 -19.71 6.18
C ALA A 328 -27.79 -19.68 7.70
N GLY A 329 -27.59 -18.53 8.37
CA GLY A 329 -27.67 -18.39 9.81
C GLY A 329 -26.51 -19.04 10.56
N ILE A 330 -25.35 -19.16 9.92
CA ILE A 330 -24.09 -19.62 10.51
C ILE A 330 -23.23 -18.40 10.83
N ASN A 331 -22.81 -18.27 12.10
CA ASN A 331 -21.85 -17.24 12.49
C ASN A 331 -20.43 -17.74 12.25
N VAL A 332 -19.51 -16.83 11.95
CA VAL A 332 -18.12 -17.19 11.66
C VAL A 332 -17.19 -16.63 12.73
N LEU A 333 -16.35 -17.49 13.29
CA LEU A 333 -15.24 -17.18 14.17
C LEU A 333 -13.94 -17.29 13.37
N LEU A 334 -13.00 -16.39 13.62
CA LEU A 334 -11.68 -16.41 13.00
C LEU A 334 -10.64 -16.58 14.09
N ASP A 335 -9.79 -17.57 13.93
CA ASP A 335 -8.55 -17.63 14.68
C ASP A 335 -7.69 -16.42 14.33
N TRP A 336 -7.35 -15.65 15.36
CA TRP A 336 -6.52 -14.47 15.25
C TRP A 336 -5.21 -14.69 15.98
N VAL A 337 -4.09 -14.36 15.33
CA VAL A 337 -2.74 -14.68 15.80
C VAL A 337 -1.95 -13.39 16.09
N PRO A 338 -2.23 -12.69 17.19
CA PRO A 338 -1.50 -11.48 17.57
C PRO A 338 -0.22 -11.76 18.37
N GLY A 339 0.04 -13.01 18.75
CA GLY A 339 1.09 -13.36 19.71
C GLY A 339 2.50 -13.41 19.14
N HIS A 340 2.66 -13.58 17.82
CA HIS A 340 3.95 -13.65 17.13
C HIS A 340 3.78 -13.52 15.61
N PHE A 341 4.90 -13.29 14.92
CA PHE A 341 5.02 -13.31 13.45
C PHE A 341 6.34 -14.02 13.07
N PRO A 342 6.48 -14.58 11.86
CA PRO A 342 7.68 -15.30 11.46
C PRO A 342 8.82 -14.35 11.07
N SER A 343 10.05 -14.88 10.99
CA SER A 343 11.27 -14.10 10.72
C SER A 343 11.55 -13.85 9.23
N ASP A 344 10.56 -14.04 8.35
CA ASP A 344 10.70 -13.82 6.91
C ASP A 344 11.10 -12.36 6.62
N ILE A 345 12.18 -12.17 5.86
CA ILE A 345 12.81 -10.85 5.65
C ILE A 345 11.90 -9.85 4.92
N TRP A 346 10.92 -10.31 4.15
CA TRP A 346 9.93 -9.47 3.48
C TRP A 346 8.74 -9.09 4.38
N GLY A 347 8.65 -9.69 5.57
CA GLY A 347 7.64 -9.43 6.59
C GLY A 347 8.05 -8.39 7.63
N LEU A 348 7.48 -8.49 8.84
CA LEU A 348 7.64 -7.52 9.93
C LEU A 348 8.99 -7.59 10.66
N ALA A 349 9.74 -8.68 10.54
CA ALA A 349 11.02 -8.84 11.21
C ALA A 349 12.01 -7.74 10.78
N GLU A 350 12.59 -7.03 11.75
CA GLU A 350 13.53 -5.92 11.53
C GLU A 350 13.02 -4.95 10.45
N PHE A 351 11.74 -4.53 10.53
CA PHE A 351 11.04 -3.87 9.43
C PHE A 351 11.81 -2.68 8.87
N ASP A 352 12.31 -1.81 9.75
CA ASP A 352 13.14 -0.64 9.44
C ASP A 352 14.59 -0.78 9.92
N GLY A 353 15.04 -2.01 10.18
CA GLY A 353 16.38 -2.34 10.67
C GLY A 353 16.53 -2.28 12.20
N THR A 354 15.42 -2.10 12.92
CA THR A 354 15.35 -2.11 14.39
C THR A 354 14.26 -3.06 14.91
N ASP A 355 14.27 -3.34 16.21
CA ASP A 355 13.19 -4.05 16.91
C ASP A 355 12.08 -3.04 17.27
N LEU A 356 10.99 -3.04 16.47
CA LEU A 356 9.84 -2.13 16.62
C LEU A 356 8.80 -2.56 17.65
#